data_AF-A0A954EHR4-F1
#
_entry.id   AF-A0A954EHR4-F1
#
_cell.length_a   1.000
_cell.length_b   1.000
_cell.length_c   1.000
_cell.angle_alpha   90.00
_cell.angle_beta   90.00
_cell.angle_gamma   90.00
#
_symmetry.space_group_name_H-M   'P 1'
#
loop_
_entity.id
_entity.type
_entity.pdbx_description
1 polymer ?
#
loop_
_entity_poly.entity_id
_entity_poly.type
_entity_poly.pdbx_seq_one_letter_code
_entity_poly.pdbx_strand_id
1 'polypeptide(L)'
;DLHIDGDDPDVVFGRRVLSATGEDTFLLVNSNPTVVEVRTRRDRSQGNPIVLFYPGVTKRPYADAQFLVEAAFDNRIAHFSASPGRTVPAFPLGILLSDIEDKRTDTWQSQIVNRNGLDEYRFDQATGTVRREPDGLPEMVLSSVPLKTDPLLSNVQILDFGNELKDPAIISQIKHGLDEQALKNWDNQLSTTNTMEIPGTGYVTSDLQLALESQIGQQRLCLLYDFAQAMSVPGWTQVRCRGVVAIRILKVIPESGESATIIVQPTVMTTKSAVPVKFLNEYTTDKTTTPVLYREDRDPPQPDPNPYVYKLYLSR
;
A
#
# COMPACT_ATOMS: atom_id res chain seq x y z
N ASP A 1 7.17 -7.59 -22.04
CA ASP A 1 6.54 -6.54 -22.85
C ASP A 1 5.22 -7.00 -23.42
N LEU A 2 4.12 -6.44 -22.90
CA LEU A 2 2.80 -6.56 -23.52
C LEU A 2 2.76 -5.54 -24.67
N HIS A 3 2.74 -6.01 -25.91
CA HIS A 3 2.44 -5.15 -27.06
C HIS A 3 0.92 -5.10 -27.20
N ILE A 4 0.33 -3.93 -26.98
CA ILE A 4 -1.10 -3.69 -27.12
C ILE A 4 -1.29 -3.00 -28.47
N ASP A 5 -1.75 -3.76 -29.45
CA ASP A 5 -2.22 -3.19 -30.72
C ASP A 5 -3.51 -2.42 -30.42
N GLY A 6 -3.49 -1.10 -30.55
CA GLY A 6 -4.60 -0.19 -30.19
C GLY A 6 -5.84 -0.30 -31.09
N ASP A 7 -6.06 -1.45 -31.74
CA ASP A 7 -7.09 -1.68 -32.75
C ASP A 7 -8.33 -2.41 -32.19
N ASP A 8 -8.32 -2.85 -30.92
CA ASP A 8 -9.51 -3.43 -30.27
C ASP A 8 -10.37 -2.30 -29.65
N PRO A 9 -11.56 -1.99 -30.21
CA PRO A 9 -12.43 -0.94 -29.67
C PRO A 9 -13.13 -1.35 -28.37
N ASP A 10 -13.13 -2.64 -28.03
CA ASP A 10 -13.88 -3.20 -26.90
C ASP A 10 -13.01 -3.30 -25.65
N VAL A 11 -11.69 -3.44 -25.78
CA VAL A 11 -10.74 -3.45 -24.65
C VAL A 11 -9.61 -2.47 -24.90
N VAL A 12 -9.59 -1.39 -24.12
CA VAL A 12 -8.60 -0.33 -24.25
C VAL A 12 -7.81 -0.12 -22.98
N PHE A 13 -6.51 0.20 -23.13
CA PHE A 13 -5.59 0.43 -22.03
C PHE A 13 -5.21 1.90 -21.95
N GLY A 14 -5.17 2.44 -20.75
CA GLY A 14 -4.97 3.87 -20.57
C GLY A 14 -4.62 4.29 -19.15
N ARG A 15 -4.79 5.58 -18.88
CA ARG A 15 -4.59 6.21 -17.57
C ARG A 15 -5.72 7.19 -17.32
N ARG A 16 -6.13 7.36 -16.06
CA ARG A 16 -7.00 8.49 -15.67
C ARG A 16 -6.16 9.76 -15.57
N VAL A 17 -6.67 10.85 -16.13
CA VAL A 17 -6.07 12.20 -16.05
C VAL A 17 -7.18 13.20 -15.73
N LEU A 18 -6.83 14.29 -15.05
CA LEU A 18 -7.76 15.41 -14.94
C LEU A 18 -7.76 16.21 -16.23
N SER A 19 -8.93 16.39 -16.83
CA SER A 19 -9.12 17.28 -17.96
C SER A 19 -8.95 18.75 -17.54
N ALA A 20 -8.88 19.65 -18.53
CA ALA A 20 -8.87 21.10 -18.29
C ALA A 20 -10.09 21.63 -17.51
N THR A 21 -11.19 20.87 -17.43
CA THR A 21 -12.37 21.22 -16.65
C THR A 21 -12.32 20.68 -15.22
N GLY A 22 -11.27 19.94 -14.85
CA GLY A 22 -11.13 19.26 -13.57
C GLY A 22 -11.92 17.95 -13.48
N GLU A 23 -12.36 17.41 -14.62
CA GLU A 23 -13.07 16.14 -14.69
C GLU A 23 -12.10 14.99 -14.95
N ASP A 24 -12.29 13.87 -14.24
CA ASP A 24 -11.50 12.65 -14.46
C ASP A 24 -11.85 12.05 -15.84
N THR A 25 -10.88 12.00 -16.75
CA THR A 25 -11.01 11.51 -18.12
C THR A 25 -10.05 10.36 -18.38
N PHE A 26 -10.51 9.34 -19.10
CA PHE A 26 -9.67 8.25 -19.58
C PHE A 26 -8.83 8.69 -20.78
N LEU A 27 -7.51 8.57 -20.66
CA LEU A 27 -6.56 8.80 -21.74
C LEU A 27 -5.98 7.46 -22.20
N LEU A 28 -6.24 7.09 -23.45
CA LEU A 28 -5.65 5.92 -24.09
C LEU A 28 -4.12 6.09 -24.17
N VAL A 29 -3.36 5.17 -23.57
CA VAL A 29 -1.89 5.16 -23.61
C VAL A 29 -1.36 3.74 -23.76
N ASN A 30 -0.34 3.57 -24.60
CA ASN A 30 0.30 2.27 -24.84
C ASN A 30 1.48 1.99 -23.91
N SER A 31 1.95 3.00 -23.17
CA SER A 31 3.03 2.89 -22.19
C SER A 31 2.51 3.15 -20.78
N ASN A 32 2.90 2.30 -19.83
CA ASN A 32 2.52 2.39 -18.42
C ASN A 32 1.00 2.60 -18.17
N PRO A 33 0.10 1.84 -18.80
CA PRO A 33 -1.32 1.97 -18.53
C PRO A 33 -1.59 1.60 -17.07
N THR A 34 -2.45 2.36 -16.40
CA THR A 34 -2.91 2.11 -15.02
C THR A 34 -4.39 1.71 -14.97
N VAL A 35 -5.07 1.77 -16.12
CA VAL A 35 -6.49 1.49 -16.28
C VAL A 35 -6.70 0.62 -17.51
N VAL A 36 -7.57 -0.37 -17.37
CA VAL A 36 -8.17 -1.12 -18.47
C VAL A 36 -9.64 -0.76 -18.51
N GLU A 37 -10.11 -0.31 -19.66
CA GLU A 37 -11.51 0.00 -19.90
C GLU A 37 -12.06 -1.01 -20.90
N VAL A 38 -13.13 -1.69 -20.50
CA VAL A 38 -13.89 -2.61 -21.34
C VAL A 38 -15.17 -1.92 -21.75
N ARG A 39 -15.32 -1.71 -23.06
CA ARG A 39 -16.49 -1.14 -23.69
C ARG A 39 -17.30 -2.27 -24.29
N THR A 40 -18.60 -2.28 -24.03
CA THR A 40 -19.53 -3.08 -24.81
C THR A 40 -20.60 -2.18 -25.38
N ARG A 41 -20.82 -2.31 -26.68
CA ARG A 41 -21.82 -1.54 -27.40
C ARG A 41 -22.76 -2.50 -28.11
N ARG A 42 -24.05 -2.19 -28.02
CA ARG A 42 -25.09 -2.80 -28.84
C ARG A 42 -25.71 -1.69 -29.66
N ASP A 43 -25.17 -1.52 -30.86
CA ASP A 43 -25.64 -0.58 -31.87
C ASP A 43 -26.05 -1.32 -33.14
N ARG A 44 -26.45 -0.56 -34.15
CA ARG A 44 -26.89 -1.10 -35.46
C ARG A 44 -25.76 -1.69 -36.30
N SER A 45 -24.50 -1.34 -36.02
CA SER A 45 -23.32 -1.84 -36.74
C SER A 45 -22.79 -3.16 -36.18
N GLN A 46 -23.02 -3.43 -34.90
CA GLN A 46 -22.48 -4.59 -34.20
C GLN A 46 -23.55 -5.53 -33.59
N GLY A 47 -24.84 -5.31 -33.87
CA GLY A 47 -25.90 -6.25 -33.49
C GLY A 47 -27.34 -5.75 -33.73
N ASN A 48 -28.31 -6.43 -33.12
CA ASN A 48 -29.70 -5.96 -33.09
C ASN A 48 -29.87 -4.90 -32.00
N PRO A 49 -30.29 -3.66 -32.33
CA PRO A 49 -30.48 -2.60 -31.33
C PRO A 49 -31.68 -2.91 -30.41
N ILE A 50 -31.79 -2.22 -29.27
CA ILE A 50 -32.88 -2.44 -28.33
C ILE A 50 -34.15 -1.81 -28.88
N VAL A 51 -35.21 -2.61 -29.03
CA VAL A 51 -36.53 -2.13 -29.46
C VAL A 51 -37.16 -1.34 -28.32
N LEU A 52 -37.58 -0.11 -28.59
CA LEU A 52 -38.28 0.72 -27.62
C LEU A 52 -39.78 0.39 -27.64
N PHE A 53 -40.39 0.20 -26.47
CA PHE A 53 -41.79 -0.24 -26.35
C PHE A 53 -42.85 0.74 -26.88
N TYR A 54 -42.48 1.98 -27.26
CA TYR A 54 -43.39 2.97 -27.85
C TYR A 54 -42.69 3.90 -28.88
N PRO A 55 -42.41 3.42 -30.11
CA PRO A 55 -41.75 4.21 -31.15
C PRO A 55 -42.50 5.48 -31.53
N GLY A 56 -43.84 5.45 -31.43
CA GLY A 56 -44.73 6.55 -31.84
C GLY A 56 -44.65 7.80 -30.94
N VAL A 57 -44.24 7.64 -29.67
CA VAL A 57 -44.10 8.76 -28.72
C VAL A 57 -42.69 9.33 -28.75
N THR A 58 -41.67 8.47 -28.86
CA THR A 58 -40.25 8.88 -28.88
C THR A 58 -39.75 9.27 -30.28
N LYS A 59 -40.54 8.99 -31.33
CA LYS A 59 -40.14 9.04 -32.74
C LYS A 59 -38.84 8.26 -33.04
N ARG A 60 -38.47 7.32 -32.18
CA ARG A 60 -37.26 6.49 -32.29
C ARG A 60 -37.66 5.02 -32.14
N PRO A 61 -37.53 4.19 -33.19
CA PRO A 61 -37.91 2.77 -33.12
C PRO A 61 -36.93 1.91 -32.34
N TYR A 62 -35.71 2.40 -32.11
CA TYR A 62 -34.65 1.67 -31.44
C TYR A 62 -33.80 2.60 -30.56
N ALA A 63 -33.13 2.00 -29.58
CA ALA A 63 -32.05 2.63 -28.80
C ALA A 63 -30.77 1.80 -28.91
N ASP A 64 -29.65 2.52 -28.92
CA ASP A 64 -28.33 1.92 -28.73
C ASP A 64 -28.08 1.79 -27.22
N ALA A 65 -27.45 0.70 -26.81
CA ALA A 65 -26.98 0.52 -25.44
C ALA A 65 -25.46 0.51 -25.44
N GLN A 66 -24.87 1.25 -24.51
CA GLN A 66 -23.44 1.23 -24.24
C GLN A 66 -23.27 0.95 -22.75
N PHE A 67 -22.31 0.08 -22.44
CA PHE A 67 -21.89 -0.20 -21.08
C PHE A 67 -20.37 -0.15 -21.04
N LEU A 68 -19.84 0.42 -19.96
CA LEU A 68 -18.43 0.68 -19.80
C LEU A 68 -18.04 0.18 -18.40
N VAL A 69 -17.01 -0.64 -18.34
CA VAL A 69 -16.44 -1.13 -17.09
C VAL A 69 -14.97 -0.81 -17.08
N GLU A 70 -14.50 -0.28 -15.97
CA GLU A 70 -13.08 0.03 -15.80
C GLU A 70 -12.51 -0.77 -14.65
N ALA A 71 -11.31 -1.29 -14.86
CA ALA A 71 -10.47 -1.83 -13.82
C ALA A 71 -9.18 -1.02 -13.77
N ALA A 72 -8.85 -0.49 -12.61
CA ALA A 72 -7.66 0.34 -12.43
C ALA A 72 -6.80 -0.18 -11.29
N PHE A 73 -5.50 -0.01 -11.46
CA PHE A 73 -4.48 -0.30 -10.47
C PHE A 73 -3.62 0.95 -10.24
N ASP A 74 -3.51 1.37 -8.99
CA ASP A 74 -2.72 2.56 -8.63
C ASP A 74 -1.89 2.29 -7.39
N ASN A 75 -0.60 2.61 -7.45
CA ASN A 75 0.34 2.49 -6.34
C ASN A 75 0.81 3.84 -5.81
N ARG A 76 0.26 4.95 -6.28
CA ARG A 76 0.46 6.28 -5.71
C ARG A 76 -0.53 6.44 -4.55
N ILE A 77 -0.17 5.85 -3.41
CA ILE A 77 -1.02 5.86 -2.21
C ILE A 77 -0.70 7.12 -1.41
N ALA A 78 -1.73 7.89 -1.04
CA ALA A 78 -1.60 9.10 -0.21
C ALA A 78 -1.65 8.78 1.29
N HIS A 79 -2.54 7.86 1.66
CA HIS A 79 -2.71 7.38 3.03
C HIS A 79 -3.55 6.10 3.03
N PHE A 80 -3.64 5.47 4.20
CA PHE A 80 -4.58 4.40 4.49
C PHE A 80 -5.61 4.91 5.49
N SER A 81 -6.89 4.62 5.27
CA SER A 81 -7.97 5.09 6.13
C SER A 81 -8.73 3.91 6.75
N ALA A 82 -8.84 3.94 8.08
CA ALA A 82 -9.78 3.12 8.81
C ALA A 82 -11.18 3.74 8.72
N SER A 83 -12.21 2.90 8.73
CA SER A 83 -13.62 3.30 8.78
C SER A 83 -14.43 2.23 9.52
N PRO A 84 -15.71 2.45 9.86
CA PRO A 84 -16.48 1.48 10.62
C PRO A 84 -16.52 0.12 9.90
N GLY A 85 -16.06 -0.94 10.56
CA GLY A 85 -15.97 -2.29 9.99
C GLY A 85 -14.84 -2.50 8.97
N ARG A 86 -13.93 -1.54 8.79
CA ARG A 86 -12.76 -1.64 7.91
C ARG A 86 -11.50 -1.11 8.60
N THR A 87 -10.65 -2.02 9.02
CA THR A 87 -9.33 -1.71 9.58
C THR A 87 -8.29 -1.48 8.49
N VAL A 88 -7.23 -0.76 8.83
CA VAL A 88 -5.97 -0.74 8.07
C VAL A 88 -5.20 -2.01 8.43
N PRO A 89 -4.84 -2.89 7.48
CA PRO A 89 -4.15 -4.15 7.77
C PRO A 89 -2.66 -3.91 8.04
N ALA A 90 -2.35 -3.09 9.04
CA ALA A 90 -1.01 -2.76 9.48
C ALA A 90 -0.68 -3.49 10.79
N PHE A 91 0.56 -3.95 10.92
CA PHE A 91 1.10 -4.25 12.24
C PHE A 91 1.42 -2.94 12.97
N PRO A 92 1.32 -2.91 14.30
CA PRO A 92 1.81 -1.79 15.11
C PRO A 92 3.35 -1.83 15.22
N LEU A 93 4.04 -1.88 14.07
CA LEU A 93 5.50 -2.03 13.97
C LEU A 93 6.11 -0.87 13.18
N GLY A 94 7.17 -0.31 13.74
CA GLY A 94 8.14 0.53 13.05
C GLY A 94 9.41 -0.25 12.77
N ILE A 95 9.91 -0.21 11.53
CA ILE A 95 11.17 -0.83 11.10
C ILE A 95 12.17 0.29 10.78
N LEU A 96 13.42 0.14 11.22
CA LEU A 96 14.45 1.13 10.96
C LEU A 96 14.70 1.26 9.45
N LEU A 97 14.43 2.43 8.90
CA LEU A 97 14.57 2.75 7.48
C LEU A 97 16.03 2.74 7.05
N SER A 98 16.82 3.57 7.71
CA SER A 98 18.22 3.84 7.41
C SER A 98 18.91 4.37 8.66
N ASP A 99 20.22 4.19 8.74
CA ASP A 99 21.05 4.81 9.76
C ASP A 99 21.82 5.97 9.14
N ILE A 100 21.62 7.18 9.68
CA ILE A 100 22.26 8.41 9.18
C ILE A 100 23.78 8.31 9.33
N GLU A 101 24.26 7.57 10.34
CA GLU A 101 25.69 7.37 10.58
C GLU A 101 26.28 6.22 9.76
N ASP A 102 25.45 5.47 9.02
CA ASP A 102 25.80 4.29 8.22
C ASP A 102 26.60 3.22 9.00
N LYS A 103 26.37 3.13 10.32
CA LYS A 103 27.01 2.13 11.20
C LYS A 103 26.20 0.86 11.27
N ARG A 104 24.87 0.98 11.15
CA ARG A 104 23.91 -0.13 11.20
C ARG A 104 23.65 -0.70 9.82
N THR A 105 23.92 -2.00 9.68
CA THR A 105 23.58 -2.77 8.47
C THR A 105 22.22 -3.46 8.57
N ASP A 106 21.58 -3.43 9.74
CA ASP A 106 20.28 -4.03 10.05
C ASP A 106 19.10 -3.07 9.77
N THR A 107 19.19 -2.35 8.64
CA THR A 107 18.22 -1.35 8.18
C THR A 107 17.45 -1.85 6.95
N TRP A 108 16.24 -1.33 6.73
CA TRP A 108 15.44 -1.64 5.54
C TRP A 108 16.17 -1.28 4.24
N GLN A 109 16.80 -0.10 4.21
CA GLN A 109 17.57 0.36 3.07
C GLN A 109 18.71 -0.62 2.74
N SER A 110 19.46 -1.09 3.74
CA SER A 110 20.57 -2.02 3.50
C SER A 110 20.08 -3.42 3.12
N GLN A 111 19.21 -4.03 3.93
CA GLN A 111 18.85 -5.43 3.75
C GLN A 111 17.91 -5.65 2.56
N ILE A 112 16.94 -4.74 2.35
CA ILE A 112 15.92 -4.92 1.32
C ILE A 112 16.23 -4.13 0.06
N VAL A 113 16.42 -2.81 0.17
CA VAL A 113 16.57 -1.95 -1.03
C VAL A 113 17.90 -2.21 -1.73
N ASN A 114 19.00 -2.26 -0.96
CA ASN A 114 20.33 -2.58 -1.47
C ASN A 114 20.56 -4.10 -1.63
N ARG A 115 19.58 -4.93 -1.25
CA ARG A 115 19.59 -6.40 -1.36
C ARG A 115 20.77 -7.07 -0.64
N ASN A 116 21.22 -6.51 0.48
CA ASN A 116 22.28 -7.12 1.31
C ASN A 116 21.71 -8.11 2.36
N GLY A 117 20.40 -8.26 2.45
CA GLY A 117 19.74 -9.26 3.30
C GLY A 117 19.99 -10.69 2.80
N LEU A 118 19.72 -11.66 3.68
CA LEU A 118 19.74 -13.07 3.31
C LEU A 118 18.56 -13.40 2.37
N ASP A 119 18.62 -14.53 1.68
CA ASP A 119 17.53 -15.09 0.88
C ASP A 119 17.51 -16.60 1.17
N GLU A 120 16.94 -16.96 2.32
CA GLU A 120 16.87 -18.31 2.84
C GLU A 120 15.47 -18.91 2.82
N TYR A 121 14.43 -18.10 2.60
CA TYR A 121 13.04 -18.48 2.80
C TYR A 121 12.15 -18.16 1.62
N ARG A 122 11.20 -19.05 1.38
CA ARG A 122 10.16 -18.92 0.39
C ARG A 122 8.82 -19.11 1.05
N PHE A 123 7.88 -18.23 0.72
CA PHE A 123 6.48 -18.43 1.08
C PHE A 123 5.70 -19.09 -0.07
N ASP A 124 5.10 -20.24 0.21
CA ASP A 124 4.19 -20.92 -0.71
C ASP A 124 2.76 -20.42 -0.50
N GLN A 125 2.30 -19.54 -1.39
CA GLN A 125 0.95 -18.96 -1.35
C GLN A 125 -0.17 -20.01 -1.44
N ALA A 126 0.07 -21.15 -2.11
CA ALA A 126 -0.96 -22.17 -2.31
C ALA A 126 -1.18 -23.00 -1.04
N THR A 127 -0.11 -23.29 -0.30
CA THR A 127 -0.18 -24.07 0.94
C THR A 127 -0.22 -23.20 2.19
N GLY A 128 0.10 -21.91 2.08
CA GLY A 128 0.23 -20.99 3.21
C GLY A 128 1.44 -21.29 4.11
N THR A 129 2.45 -22.01 3.60
CA THR A 129 3.59 -22.47 4.38
C THR A 129 4.87 -21.73 4.02
N VAL A 130 5.74 -21.53 5.02
CA VAL A 130 7.10 -21.02 4.84
C VAL A 130 8.05 -22.20 4.71
N ARG A 131 8.89 -22.19 3.68
CA ARG A 131 9.93 -23.20 3.44
C ARG A 131 11.30 -22.53 3.46
N ARG A 132 12.32 -23.26 3.91
CA ARG A 132 13.71 -22.80 3.87
C ARG A 132 14.32 -23.09 2.49
N GLU A 133 14.01 -22.23 1.54
CA GLU A 133 14.43 -22.27 0.14
C GLU A 133 14.49 -20.82 -0.36
N PRO A 134 15.53 -20.41 -1.13
CA PRO A 134 15.59 -19.05 -1.68
C PRO A 134 14.48 -18.81 -2.71
N ASP A 135 13.96 -17.58 -2.78
CA ASP A 135 12.97 -17.16 -3.79
C ASP A 135 13.37 -15.90 -4.56
N GLY A 136 14.56 -15.36 -4.31
CA GLY A 136 15.07 -14.16 -4.96
C GLY A 136 14.63 -12.86 -4.27
N LEU A 137 13.92 -12.92 -3.14
CA LEU A 137 13.54 -11.76 -2.34
C LEU A 137 14.33 -11.76 -1.03
N PRO A 138 15.14 -10.72 -0.75
CA PRO A 138 15.91 -10.68 0.48
C PRO A 138 14.99 -10.60 1.71
N GLU A 139 15.32 -11.31 2.77
CA GLU A 139 14.71 -11.15 4.08
C GLU A 139 15.41 -10.07 4.90
N MET A 140 14.66 -9.54 5.88
CA MET A 140 15.18 -8.68 6.93
C MET A 140 15.00 -9.34 8.29
N VAL A 141 16.04 -9.24 9.12
CA VAL A 141 16.02 -9.70 10.51
C VAL A 141 15.66 -8.52 11.41
N LEU A 142 14.48 -8.56 12.00
CA LEU A 142 14.04 -7.59 13.01
C LEU A 142 14.40 -8.12 14.40
N SER A 143 15.30 -7.42 15.08
CA SER A 143 15.81 -7.78 16.40
C SER A 143 15.28 -6.80 17.44
N SER A 144 14.43 -7.29 18.34
CA SER A 144 14.04 -6.56 19.55
C SER A 144 15.11 -6.69 20.64
N VAL A 145 14.98 -5.94 21.74
CA VAL A 145 15.95 -5.98 22.85
C VAL A 145 15.32 -6.57 24.11
N PRO A 146 16.11 -7.18 25.01
CA PRO A 146 15.60 -7.65 26.29
C PRO A 146 15.07 -6.50 27.15
N LEU A 147 14.11 -6.80 28.02
CA LEU A 147 13.58 -5.81 28.97
C LEU A 147 14.70 -5.12 29.76
N LYS A 148 14.52 -3.83 30.03
CA LYS A 148 15.47 -2.96 30.75
C LYS A 148 16.78 -2.69 30.00
N THR A 149 16.89 -3.13 28.75
CA THR A 149 17.95 -2.70 27.82
C THR A 149 17.53 -1.40 27.14
N ASP A 150 18.48 -0.63 26.61
CA ASP A 150 18.17 0.55 25.80
C ASP A 150 17.31 0.15 24.57
N PRO A 151 16.05 0.62 24.46
CA PRO A 151 15.17 0.28 23.34
C PRO A 151 15.67 0.79 21.99
N LEU A 152 16.62 1.74 21.96
CA LEU A 152 17.20 2.28 20.74
C LEU A 152 18.19 1.33 20.04
N LEU A 153 18.65 0.28 20.74
CA LEU A 153 19.50 -0.74 20.12
C LEU A 153 18.71 -1.68 19.19
N SER A 154 17.38 -1.72 19.32
CA SER A 154 16.53 -2.48 18.42
C SER A 154 16.44 -1.82 17.03
N ASN A 155 16.22 -2.63 15.97
CA ASN A 155 15.82 -2.12 14.66
C ASN A 155 14.30 -2.23 14.42
N VAL A 156 13.53 -2.66 15.41
CA VAL A 156 12.07 -2.75 15.38
C VAL A 156 11.47 -2.06 16.60
N GLN A 157 10.37 -1.35 16.42
CA GLN A 157 9.65 -0.68 17.50
C GLN A 157 8.20 -1.13 17.48
N ILE A 158 7.65 -1.59 18.61
CA ILE A 158 6.20 -1.69 18.80
C ILE A 158 5.67 -0.28 18.99
N LEU A 159 4.73 0.14 18.15
CA LEU A 159 4.22 1.51 18.11
C LEU A 159 2.91 1.66 18.89
N ASP A 160 2.80 2.73 19.66
CA ASP A 160 1.64 3.06 20.48
C ASP A 160 0.61 3.88 19.70
N PHE A 161 -0.38 3.20 19.15
CA PHE A 161 -1.55 3.82 18.53
C PHE A 161 -2.63 4.18 19.56
N GLY A 162 -2.23 4.93 20.61
CA GLY A 162 -3.14 5.45 21.64
C GLY A 162 -3.67 4.40 22.62
N ASN A 163 -2.90 3.34 22.85
CA ASN A 163 -3.22 2.27 23.80
C ASN A 163 -2.30 2.20 25.02
N GLU A 164 -1.35 3.14 25.14
CA GLU A 164 -0.38 3.23 26.23
C GLU A 164 0.54 2.00 26.32
N LEU A 165 0.86 1.42 25.15
CA LEU A 165 1.61 0.17 25.02
C LEU A 165 1.06 -1.00 25.84
N LYS A 166 -0.27 -1.12 25.93
CA LYS A 166 -0.93 -2.23 26.64
C LYS A 166 -1.00 -3.45 25.75
N ASP A 167 -0.34 -4.55 26.17
CA ASP A 167 -0.26 -5.81 25.41
C ASP A 167 -1.62 -6.29 24.86
N PRO A 168 -2.75 -6.33 25.62
CA PRO A 168 -4.02 -6.77 25.05
C PRO A 168 -4.50 -5.95 23.84
N ALA A 169 -4.24 -4.64 23.85
CA ALA A 169 -4.61 -3.76 22.75
C ALA A 169 -3.66 -3.92 21.55
N ILE A 170 -2.35 -4.04 21.81
CA ILE A 170 -1.35 -4.30 20.77
C ILE A 170 -1.61 -5.66 20.10
N ILE A 171 -1.92 -6.71 20.88
CA ILE A 171 -2.25 -8.04 20.35
C ILE A 171 -3.48 -7.97 19.44
N SER A 172 -4.50 -7.19 19.84
CA SER A 172 -5.66 -6.95 18.99
C SER A 172 -5.27 -6.28 17.67
N GLN A 173 -4.41 -5.26 17.73
CA GLN A 173 -3.89 -4.55 16.55
C GLN A 173 -3.06 -5.48 15.65
N ILE A 174 -2.23 -6.36 16.21
CA ILE A 174 -1.46 -7.36 15.45
C ILE A 174 -2.39 -8.31 14.68
N LYS A 175 -3.48 -8.77 15.32
CA LYS A 175 -4.41 -9.74 14.74
C LYS A 175 -5.38 -9.13 13.73
N HIS A 176 -5.86 -7.92 14.00
CA HIS A 176 -6.99 -7.33 13.29
C HIS A 176 -6.65 -6.06 12.50
N GLY A 177 -5.43 -5.54 12.66
CA GLY A 177 -5.00 -4.26 12.09
C GLY A 177 -5.42 -3.06 12.94
N LEU A 178 -5.18 -1.86 12.42
CA LEU A 178 -5.50 -0.60 13.07
C LEU A 178 -6.92 -0.16 12.73
N ASP A 179 -7.75 0.05 13.74
CA ASP A 179 -9.11 0.56 13.59
C ASP A 179 -9.16 2.10 13.70
N GLU A 180 -10.37 2.66 13.64
CA GLU A 180 -10.57 4.11 13.78
C GLU A 180 -10.12 4.62 15.15
N GLN A 181 -10.31 3.83 16.21
CA GLN A 181 -9.93 4.24 17.55
C GLN A 181 -8.40 4.32 17.69
N ALA A 182 -7.67 3.37 17.09
CA ALA A 182 -6.22 3.37 17.04
C ALA A 182 -5.67 4.56 16.23
N LEU A 183 -6.34 4.95 15.14
CA LEU A 183 -5.89 6.04 14.26
C LEU A 183 -6.48 7.41 14.60
N LYS A 184 -7.23 7.53 15.70
CA LYS A 184 -7.96 8.75 16.07
C LYS A 184 -7.09 10.00 16.15
N ASN A 185 -5.85 9.85 16.63
CA ASN A 185 -4.91 10.97 16.79
C ASN A 185 -4.29 11.44 15.46
N TRP A 186 -4.55 10.72 14.36
CA TRP A 186 -4.01 10.99 13.03
C TRP A 186 -5.14 11.09 11.99
N ASP A 187 -6.27 11.71 12.35
CA ASP A 187 -7.44 11.90 11.48
C ASP A 187 -7.96 10.60 10.85
N ASN A 188 -7.88 9.49 11.60
CA ASN A 188 -8.22 8.13 11.17
C ASN A 188 -7.40 7.64 9.96
N GLN A 189 -6.19 8.18 9.79
CA GLN A 189 -5.32 7.95 8.64
C GLN A 189 -3.90 7.52 9.03
N LEU A 190 -3.34 6.61 8.25
CA LEU A 190 -1.92 6.28 8.24
C LEU A 190 -1.29 6.91 7.00
N SER A 191 -0.51 7.97 7.16
CA SER A 191 0.06 8.70 6.02
C SER A 191 1.24 7.94 5.39
N THR A 192 1.36 8.02 4.07
CA THR A 192 2.55 7.53 3.34
C THR A 192 3.54 8.64 3.02
N THR A 193 3.12 9.90 3.09
CA THR A 193 3.91 11.08 2.66
C THR A 193 4.27 11.98 3.83
N ASN A 194 3.40 12.10 4.83
CA ASN A 194 3.66 12.92 6.00
C ASN A 194 4.41 12.11 7.05
N THR A 195 5.29 12.80 7.76
CA THR A 195 5.96 12.24 8.92
C THR A 195 4.96 12.05 10.06
N MET A 196 5.02 10.89 10.72
CA MET A 196 4.20 10.58 11.90
C MET A 196 5.12 10.40 13.11
N GLU A 197 4.82 11.14 14.18
CA GLU A 197 5.48 11.01 15.47
C GLU A 197 4.63 10.10 16.35
N ILE A 198 5.14 8.92 16.70
CA ILE A 198 4.41 7.88 17.42
C ILE A 198 5.27 7.36 18.58
N PRO A 199 4.78 7.30 19.82
CA PRO A 199 5.49 6.62 20.90
C PRO A 199 5.66 5.14 20.58
N GLY A 200 6.67 4.49 21.16
CA GLY A 200 6.92 3.08 20.93
C GLY A 200 7.85 2.45 21.96
N THR A 201 8.22 1.20 21.71
CA THR A 201 9.19 0.47 22.52
C THR A 201 9.93 -0.57 21.69
N GLY A 202 11.21 -0.79 21.98
CA GLY A 202 12.03 -1.83 21.36
C GLY A 202 11.83 -3.23 21.96
N TYR A 203 10.90 -3.39 22.91
CA TYR A 203 10.61 -4.67 23.57
C TYR A 203 9.51 -5.43 22.86
N VAL A 204 9.64 -6.75 22.78
CA VAL A 204 8.61 -7.65 22.23
C VAL A 204 8.38 -8.76 23.24
N THR A 205 7.41 -8.55 24.13
CA THR A 205 7.04 -9.48 25.21
C THR A 205 6.58 -10.83 24.64
N SER A 206 6.63 -11.89 25.45
CA SER A 206 6.24 -13.23 25.00
C SER A 206 4.83 -13.30 24.43
N ASP A 207 3.88 -12.52 24.97
CA ASP A 207 2.51 -12.49 24.46
C ASP A 207 2.44 -11.83 23.06
N LEU A 208 3.24 -10.79 22.83
CA LEU A 208 3.38 -10.17 21.51
C LEU A 208 4.05 -11.13 20.51
N GLN A 209 5.03 -11.93 20.96
CA GLN A 209 5.69 -12.95 20.11
C GLN A 209 4.68 -13.97 19.62
N LEU A 210 3.85 -14.51 20.50
CA LEU A 210 2.79 -15.46 20.14
C LEU A 210 1.76 -14.83 19.19
N ALA A 211 1.41 -13.55 19.41
CA ALA A 211 0.52 -12.83 18.51
C ALA A 211 1.13 -12.67 17.11
N LEU A 212 2.42 -12.30 17.00
CA LEU A 212 3.13 -12.17 15.73
C LEU A 212 3.31 -13.53 15.03
N GLU A 213 3.60 -14.59 15.79
CA GLU A 213 3.72 -15.96 15.26
C GLU A 213 2.41 -16.43 14.64
N SER A 214 1.26 -16.07 15.23
CA SER A 214 -0.06 -16.35 14.65
C SER A 214 -0.33 -15.64 13.32
N GLN A 215 0.53 -14.70 12.92
CA GLN A 215 0.43 -13.92 11.68
C GLN A 215 1.50 -14.29 10.65
N ILE A 216 2.23 -15.40 10.84
CA ILE A 216 3.15 -15.93 9.81
C ILE A 216 2.42 -16.10 8.48
N GLY A 217 3.06 -15.67 7.39
CA GLY A 217 2.50 -15.73 6.04
C GLY A 217 1.54 -14.59 5.67
N GLN A 218 0.97 -13.90 6.66
CA GLN A 218 0.04 -12.80 6.42
C GLN A 218 0.78 -11.57 5.87
N GLN A 219 0.19 -10.94 4.85
CA GLN A 219 0.67 -9.67 4.32
C GLN A 219 0.09 -8.54 5.16
N ARG A 220 0.97 -7.66 5.67
CA ARG A 220 0.60 -6.52 6.50
C ARG A 220 1.48 -5.33 6.21
N LEU A 221 0.93 -4.14 6.44
CA LEU A 221 1.68 -2.89 6.38
C LEU A 221 2.55 -2.74 7.63
N CYS A 222 3.73 -2.16 7.49
CA CYS A 222 4.57 -1.68 8.58
C CYS A 222 5.04 -0.26 8.29
N LEU A 223 5.29 0.50 9.35
CA LEU A 223 5.89 1.81 9.23
C LEU A 223 7.41 1.69 9.14
N LEU A 224 8.02 2.62 8.40
CA LEU A 224 9.46 2.81 8.37
C LEU A 224 9.80 4.05 9.18
N TYR A 225 10.76 3.95 10.11
CA TYR A 225 11.22 5.09 10.91
C TYR A 225 12.67 5.45 10.63
N ASP A 226 12.98 6.74 10.66
CA ASP A 226 14.33 7.26 10.42
C ASP A 226 14.97 7.90 11.66
N PHE A 227 14.21 7.99 12.75
CA PHE A 227 14.65 8.56 14.01
C PHE A 227 13.87 7.94 15.17
N ALA A 228 14.57 7.67 16.26
CA ALA A 228 14.00 7.26 17.53
C ALA A 228 14.81 7.88 18.67
N GLN A 229 14.13 8.31 19.74
CA GLN A 229 14.78 8.84 20.94
C GLN A 229 14.07 8.32 22.20
N ALA A 230 14.82 8.11 23.28
CA ALA A 230 14.23 7.70 24.55
C ALA A 230 13.30 8.81 25.12
N MET A 231 12.18 8.41 25.69
CA MET A 231 11.27 9.30 26.42
C MET A 231 11.59 9.32 27.92
N SER A 232 10.93 10.20 28.67
CA SER A 232 11.04 10.25 30.13
C SER A 232 10.51 8.98 30.83
N VAL A 233 9.62 8.23 30.16
CA VAL A 233 9.13 6.94 30.64
C VAL A 233 10.14 5.86 30.27
N PRO A 234 10.71 5.13 31.25
CA PRO A 234 11.73 4.12 30.96
C PRO A 234 11.25 3.06 29.95
N GLY A 235 12.07 2.80 28.94
CA GLY A 235 11.78 1.81 27.90
C GLY A 235 10.84 2.28 26.78
N TRP A 236 10.35 3.51 26.87
CA TRP A 236 9.56 4.14 25.81
C TRP A 236 10.45 4.98 24.92
N THR A 237 10.11 5.01 23.65
CA THR A 237 10.75 5.80 22.61
C THR A 237 9.74 6.71 21.93
N GLN A 238 10.18 7.87 21.46
CA GLN A 238 9.45 8.67 20.50
C GLN A 238 10.03 8.34 19.12
N VAL A 239 9.20 7.83 18.22
CA VAL A 239 9.60 7.29 16.91
C VAL A 239 9.03 8.17 15.80
N ARG A 240 9.88 8.53 14.84
CA ARG A 240 9.51 9.32 13.68
C ARG A 240 9.40 8.44 12.43
N CYS A 241 8.18 8.14 12.03
CA CYS A 241 7.87 7.32 10.87
C CYS A 241 7.70 8.16 9.60
N ARG A 242 8.28 7.69 8.47
CA ARG A 242 8.31 8.41 7.19
C ARG A 242 7.92 7.59 5.97
N GLY A 243 7.51 6.35 6.16
CA GLY A 243 7.11 5.50 5.04
C GLY A 243 6.28 4.32 5.49
N VAL A 244 5.68 3.67 4.51
CA VAL A 244 4.89 2.45 4.71
C VAL A 244 5.36 1.42 3.70
N VAL A 245 5.63 0.22 4.20
CA VAL A 245 5.99 -0.96 3.38
C VAL A 245 5.02 -2.09 3.67
N ALA A 246 4.89 -3.03 2.74
CA ALA A 246 4.22 -4.28 3.01
C ALA A 246 5.26 -5.37 3.29
N ILE A 247 5.07 -6.09 4.39
CA ILE A 247 5.89 -7.21 4.79
C ILE A 247 5.04 -8.46 4.98
N ARG A 248 5.74 -9.60 5.05
CA ARG A 248 5.23 -10.87 5.52
C ARG A 248 6.16 -11.39 6.61
N ILE A 249 5.60 -11.84 7.73
CA ILE A 249 6.38 -12.56 8.75
C ILE A 249 6.62 -13.98 8.25
N LEU A 250 7.89 -14.40 8.23
CA LEU A 250 8.29 -15.76 7.86
C LEU A 250 8.54 -16.62 9.10
N LYS A 251 9.08 -16.03 10.15
CA LYS A 251 9.44 -16.73 11.37
C LYS A 251 9.53 -15.77 12.56
N VAL A 252 9.13 -16.24 13.73
CA VAL A 252 9.37 -15.56 15.01
C VAL A 252 10.22 -16.50 15.87
N ILE A 253 11.29 -15.99 16.46
CA ILE A 253 12.24 -16.73 17.29
C ILE A 253 12.28 -16.04 18.66
N PRO A 254 11.70 -16.67 19.70
CA PRO A 254 11.84 -16.18 21.07
C PRO A 254 13.30 -16.17 21.51
N GLU A 255 13.71 -15.09 22.18
CA GLU A 255 15.02 -14.93 22.76
C GLU A 255 14.94 -14.67 24.27
N SER A 256 16.08 -14.75 24.96
CA SER A 256 16.13 -14.57 26.41
C SER A 256 15.74 -13.15 26.84
N GLY A 257 15.07 -13.03 27.99
CA GLY A 257 14.76 -11.73 28.59
C GLY A 257 13.62 -10.96 27.91
N GLU A 258 12.62 -11.68 27.38
CA GLU A 258 11.46 -11.12 26.67
C GLU A 258 11.86 -10.29 25.44
N SER A 259 12.77 -10.86 24.67
CA SER A 259 13.14 -10.38 23.34
C SER A 259 12.80 -11.43 22.29
N ALA A 260 12.89 -11.03 21.04
CA ALA A 260 12.55 -11.81 19.87
C ALA A 260 13.32 -11.35 18.64
N THR A 261 13.66 -12.33 17.82
CA THR A 261 14.10 -12.15 16.44
C THR A 261 12.96 -12.51 15.51
N ILE A 262 12.56 -11.60 14.62
CA ILE A 262 11.48 -11.79 13.65
C ILE A 262 12.09 -11.71 12.25
N ILE A 263 11.93 -12.77 11.45
CA ILE A 263 12.36 -12.79 10.06
C ILE A 263 11.18 -12.35 9.20
N VAL A 264 11.37 -11.28 8.43
CA VAL A 264 10.36 -10.72 7.55
C VAL A 264 10.84 -10.66 6.12
N GLN A 265 9.93 -10.74 5.17
CA GLN A 265 10.20 -10.59 3.75
C GLN A 265 9.35 -9.45 3.17
N PRO A 266 9.88 -8.60 2.28
CA PRO A 266 9.07 -7.64 1.55
C PRO A 266 8.01 -8.37 0.73
N THR A 267 6.83 -7.78 0.63
CA THR A 267 5.75 -8.35 -0.18
C THR A 267 4.97 -7.26 -0.90
N VAL A 268 4.08 -7.67 -1.80
CA VAL A 268 3.14 -6.77 -2.46
C VAL A 268 1.73 -7.10 -1.98
N MET A 269 0.97 -6.08 -1.60
CA MET A 269 -0.41 -6.27 -1.15
C MET A 269 -1.38 -5.30 -1.81
N THR A 270 -2.65 -5.72 -1.84
CA THR A 270 -3.77 -4.85 -2.17
C THR A 270 -4.65 -4.66 -0.94
N THR A 271 -5.19 -3.46 -0.76
CA THR A 271 -6.08 -3.21 0.38
C THR A 271 -7.17 -2.20 0.06
N LYS A 272 -8.36 -2.45 0.59
CA LYS A 272 -9.49 -1.51 0.50
C LYS A 272 -9.27 -0.25 1.33
N SER A 273 -8.37 -0.27 2.31
CA SER A 273 -8.03 0.89 3.15
C SER A 273 -7.16 1.94 2.45
N ALA A 274 -6.43 1.55 1.39
CA ALA A 274 -5.56 2.49 0.67
C ALA A 274 -6.39 3.55 -0.07
N VAL A 275 -5.97 4.80 0.04
CA VAL A 275 -6.55 5.95 -0.64
C VAL A 275 -5.48 6.48 -1.62
N PRO A 276 -5.75 6.43 -2.94
CA PRO A 276 -4.81 6.93 -3.93
C PRO A 276 -4.69 8.46 -3.83
N VAL A 277 -3.56 8.98 -4.29
CA VAL A 277 -3.34 10.41 -4.47
C VAL A 277 -4.34 10.92 -5.51
N LYS A 278 -5.04 12.01 -5.20
CA LYS A 278 -5.87 12.68 -6.21
C LYS A 278 -4.95 13.17 -7.33
N PHE A 279 -5.25 12.80 -8.57
CA PHE A 279 -4.51 13.26 -9.75
C PHE A 279 -4.28 14.78 -9.68
N LEU A 280 -3.04 15.23 -9.90
CA LEU A 280 -2.70 16.65 -9.99
C LEU A 280 -2.99 17.13 -11.42
N ASN A 281 -3.51 18.36 -11.54
CA ASN A 281 -3.97 19.01 -12.77
C ASN A 281 -3.01 18.85 -13.97
N GLU A 282 -3.48 18.24 -15.06
CA GLU A 282 -2.93 18.48 -16.41
C GLU A 282 -3.65 19.72 -16.96
N TYR A 283 -3.10 20.92 -16.74
CA TYR A 283 -3.62 22.10 -17.45
C TYR A 283 -3.23 22.02 -18.92
N THR A 284 -4.17 21.66 -19.80
CA THR A 284 -4.08 22.01 -21.23
C THR A 284 -4.56 23.45 -21.39
N THR A 285 -3.61 24.38 -21.47
CA THR A 285 -3.89 25.75 -21.92
C THR A 285 -4.08 25.75 -23.43
N ASP A 286 -5.28 25.45 -23.92
CA ASP A 286 -5.94 26.28 -24.94
C ASP A 286 -7.36 25.78 -25.26
N LYS A 287 -8.33 26.69 -25.35
CA LYS A 287 -9.75 26.38 -25.66
C LYS A 287 -10.09 26.49 -27.16
N THR A 288 -9.09 26.61 -28.04
CA THR A 288 -9.36 27.05 -29.42
C THR A 288 -8.60 26.35 -30.53
N THR A 289 -7.89 25.25 -30.28
CA THR A 289 -7.14 24.55 -31.33
C THR A 289 -7.40 23.05 -31.32
N THR A 290 -7.64 22.52 -32.51
CA THR A 290 -7.59 21.11 -32.93
C THR A 290 -6.61 20.32 -32.06
N PRO A 291 -6.89 19.08 -31.62
CA PRO A 291 -6.05 18.34 -30.67
C PRO A 291 -4.62 18.21 -31.20
N VAL A 292 -3.77 19.14 -30.78
CA VAL A 292 -2.33 19.01 -30.91
C VAL A 292 -1.93 18.18 -29.69
N LEU A 293 -1.42 16.98 -29.95
CA LEU A 293 -0.66 16.22 -28.97
C LEU A 293 0.47 17.13 -28.48
N TYR A 294 0.25 17.83 -27.36
CA TYR A 294 1.28 18.61 -26.71
C TYR A 294 2.32 17.63 -26.16
N ARG A 295 3.40 17.45 -26.93
CA ARG A 295 4.72 17.11 -26.43
C ARG A 295 5.23 18.33 -25.68
N GLU A 296 5.14 18.33 -24.35
CA GLU A 296 5.98 19.16 -23.48
C GLU A 296 6.14 18.49 -22.10
N ASP A 297 6.80 17.34 -22.12
CA ASP A 297 8.03 16.99 -21.39
C ASP A 297 8.23 17.22 -19.88
N ARG A 298 7.27 17.68 -19.07
CA ARG A 298 7.36 17.47 -17.61
C ARG A 298 6.01 17.19 -16.98
N ASP A 299 5.76 15.92 -16.71
CA ASP A 299 4.71 15.48 -15.78
C ASP A 299 4.84 16.29 -14.47
N PRO A 300 3.74 16.79 -13.88
CA PRO A 300 3.79 17.40 -12.54
C PRO A 300 4.44 16.39 -11.58
N PRO A 301 5.21 16.83 -10.56
CA PRO A 301 5.86 15.92 -9.63
C PRO A 301 4.80 15.07 -8.95
N GLN A 302 4.66 13.85 -9.44
CA GLN A 302 3.79 12.86 -8.86
C GLN A 302 4.54 12.28 -7.67
N PRO A 303 3.87 12.07 -6.53
CA PRO A 303 4.50 11.37 -5.43
C PRO A 303 5.00 10.01 -5.91
N ASP A 304 6.18 9.63 -5.44
CA ASP A 304 6.82 8.39 -5.86
C ASP A 304 5.89 7.20 -5.62
N PRO A 305 5.72 6.32 -6.62
CA PRO A 305 4.91 5.13 -6.48
C PRO A 305 5.39 4.26 -5.30
N ASN A 306 4.46 3.77 -4.47
CA ASN A 306 4.79 2.80 -3.43
C ASN A 306 4.99 1.42 -4.08
N PRO A 307 6.19 0.82 -4.04
CA PRO A 307 6.43 -0.44 -4.76
C PRO A 307 5.74 -1.64 -4.10
N TYR A 308 5.23 -1.50 -2.88
CA TYR A 308 4.71 -2.59 -2.04
C TYR A 308 3.17 -2.62 -1.95
N VAL A 309 2.49 -1.53 -2.31
CA VAL A 309 1.04 -1.40 -2.06
C VAL A 309 0.32 -0.88 -3.28
N TYR A 310 -0.73 -1.60 -3.68
CA TYR A 310 -1.57 -1.25 -4.82
C TYR A 310 -3.04 -1.13 -4.40
N LYS A 311 -3.72 -0.13 -4.94
CA LYS A 311 -5.16 0.01 -4.88
C LYS A 311 -5.76 -0.51 -6.18
N LEU A 312 -6.62 -1.52 -6.05
CA LEU A 312 -7.48 -1.98 -7.14
C LEU A 312 -8.87 -1.38 -6.97
N TYR A 313 -9.43 -0.84 -8.06
CA TYR A 313 -10.79 -0.34 -8.10
C TYR A 313 -11.48 -0.74 -9.40
N LEU A 314 -12.79 -0.96 -9.30
CA LEU A 314 -13.67 -1.28 -10.40
C LEU A 314 -14.74 -0.20 -10.50
N SER A 315 -14.78 0.53 -11.62
CA SER A 315 -15.85 1.46 -11.98
C SER A 315 -16.84 0.76 -12.93
N ARG A 316 -18.13 1.07 -12.79
CA ARG A 316 -19.22 0.60 -13.66
C ARG A 316 -20.16 1.75 -13.96
#